data_AF-A0A3M1ZFV5-F1
#
_entry.id   AF-A0A3M1ZFV5-F1
#
_cell.length_a   1.000
_cell.length_b   1.000
_cell.length_c   1.000
_cell.angle_alpha   90.00
_cell.angle_beta   90.00
_cell.angle_gamma   90.00
#
_symmetry.space_group_name_H-M   'P 1'
#
loop_
_entity.id
_entity.type
_entity.pdbx_description
1 polymer ?
#
loop_
_entity_poly.entity_id
_entity_poly.type
_entity_poly.pdbx_seq_one_letter_code
_entity_poly.pdbx_strand_id
1 'polypeptide(L)'
;MLSTAYPVRQEILEHLWRTFTEKREILSLDDYEPDPAVVQSWHRCAPRLDPKGQPRPTVLRAQSLAAIRKAHTDLITIAIPYMEDIHQFIEGSACAIVLADGTGCILELMGDESGVLRLSLAGLGIG
;
A
#
# COMPACT_ATOMS: atom_id res chain seq x y z
N MET A 1 1.30 19.41 10.93
CA MET A 1 1.37 18.93 9.54
C MET A 1 2.85 18.68 9.30
N LEU A 2 3.32 17.46 9.59
CA LEU A 2 4.75 17.14 9.51
C LEU A 2 5.05 16.65 8.10
N SER A 3 6.18 17.12 7.60
CA SER A 3 6.58 17.06 6.21
C SER A 3 6.80 15.62 5.77
N THR A 4 6.03 15.14 4.80
CA THR A 4 6.50 14.12 3.86
C THR A 4 7.60 14.75 3.01
N ALA A 5 8.72 15.13 3.63
CA ALA A 5 9.85 15.78 2.97
C ALA A 5 10.46 14.75 2.02
N TYR A 6 10.12 14.89 0.75
CA TYR A 6 10.79 14.14 -0.31
C TYR A 6 12.18 14.76 -0.55
N PRO A 7 13.24 13.95 -0.77
CA PRO A 7 13.23 12.48 -0.83
C PRO A 7 13.24 11.81 0.55
N VAL A 8 12.51 10.70 0.66
CA VAL A 8 12.55 9.84 1.85
C VAL A 8 13.93 9.18 1.96
N ARG A 9 14.60 9.31 3.11
CA ARG A 9 15.85 8.61 3.42
C ARG A 9 15.56 7.12 3.71
N GLN A 10 15.37 6.34 2.65
CA GLN A 10 14.90 4.94 2.73
C GLN A 10 15.79 4.05 3.61
N GLU A 11 17.12 4.16 3.47
CA GLU A 11 18.08 3.37 4.26
C GLU A 11 17.94 3.62 5.77
N ILE A 12 17.79 4.90 6.16
CA ILE A 12 17.58 5.27 7.56
C ILE A 12 16.21 4.77 8.02
N LEU A 13 15.14 5.01 7.25
CA LEU A 13 13.79 4.57 7.61
C LEU A 13 13.72 3.04 7.80
N GLU A 14 14.38 2.27 6.93
CA GLU A 14 14.48 0.82 7.04
C GLU A 14 15.24 0.41 8.31
N HIS A 15 16.36 1.06 8.62
CA HIS A 15 17.12 0.79 9.84
C HIS A 15 16.28 1.05 11.10
N LEU A 16 15.53 2.15 11.11
CA LEU A 16 14.62 2.50 12.20
C LEU A 16 13.49 1.50 12.35
N TRP A 17 12.88 1.08 11.24
CA TRP A 17 11.85 0.04 11.25
C TRP A 17 12.39 -1.29 11.78
N ARG A 18 13.57 -1.74 11.32
CA ARG A 18 14.21 -2.97 11.80
C ARG A 18 14.48 -2.91 13.31
N THR A 19 15.07 -1.82 13.79
CA THR A 19 15.31 -1.60 15.22
C THR A 19 14.01 -1.62 16.02
N PHE A 20 12.96 -0.99 15.53
CA PHE A 20 11.63 -1.02 16.14
C PHE A 20 11.05 -2.44 16.21
N THR A 21 11.20 -3.24 15.16
CA THR A 21 10.67 -4.62 15.15
C THR A 21 11.37 -5.53 16.14
N GLU A 22 12.64 -5.28 16.46
CA GLU A 22 13.44 -6.07 17.38
C GLU A 22 13.33 -5.58 18.84
N LYS A 23 13.41 -4.26 19.05
CA LYS A 23 13.54 -3.65 20.38
C LYS A 23 12.29 -2.91 20.86
N ARG A 24 11.30 -2.68 19.99
CA ARG A 24 10.11 -1.83 20.23
C ARG A 24 10.42 -0.37 20.57
N GLU A 25 11.62 0.08 20.22
CA GLU A 25 12.09 1.45 20.43
C GLU A 25 12.35 2.13 19.08
N ILE A 26 12.19 3.45 19.04
CA ILE A 26 12.52 4.28 17.88
C ILE A 26 13.62 5.23 18.33
N LEU A 27 14.84 4.99 17.85
CA LEU A 27 15.99 5.84 18.10
C LEU A 27 16.12 6.81 16.92
N SER A 28 16.25 8.10 17.14
CA SER A 28 16.59 9.02 16.05
C SER A 28 18.00 8.70 15.53
N LEU A 29 18.18 8.68 14.21
CA LEU A 29 19.48 8.47 13.56
C LEU A 29 19.76 9.65 12.62
N ASP A 30 20.94 10.26 12.68
CA ASP A 30 21.36 11.39 11.82
C ASP A 30 20.32 12.53 11.75
N ASP A 31 19.79 12.92 12.92
CA ASP A 31 18.71 13.89 13.09
C ASP A 31 17.46 13.60 12.22
N TYR A 32 17.28 12.34 11.82
CA TYR A 32 16.10 11.87 11.11
C TYR A 32 14.99 11.49 12.10
N GLU A 33 13.87 12.17 11.94
CA GLU A 33 12.61 11.79 12.57
C GLU A 33 11.65 11.28 11.49
N PRO A 34 11.23 10.00 11.52
CA PRO A 34 10.17 9.52 10.65
C PRO A 34 8.87 10.29 10.88
N ASP A 35 8.03 10.38 9.85
CA ASP A 35 6.69 10.94 9.99
C ASP A 35 5.94 10.25 11.16
N PRO A 36 5.38 11.00 12.12
CA PRO A 36 4.62 10.42 13.22
C PRO A 36 3.48 9.51 12.76
N ALA A 37 2.89 9.73 11.58
CA ALA A 37 1.87 8.83 11.04
C ALA A 37 2.44 7.43 10.74
N VAL A 38 3.68 7.36 10.24
CA VAL A 38 4.41 6.10 10.01
C VAL A 38 4.71 5.42 11.34
N VAL A 39 5.26 6.16 12.30
CA VAL A 39 5.54 5.65 13.65
C VAL A 39 4.29 5.10 14.33
N GLN A 40 3.19 5.84 14.29
CA GLN A 40 1.91 5.40 14.83
C GLN A 40 1.41 4.13 14.13
N SER A 41 1.61 4.02 12.81
CA SER A 41 1.25 2.80 12.07
C SER A 41 2.04 1.57 12.55
N TRP A 42 3.33 1.73 12.83
CA TRP A 42 4.17 0.66 13.36
C TRP A 42 3.68 0.15 14.70
N HIS A 43 3.34 1.06 15.62
CA HIS A 43 2.75 0.69 16.92
C HIS A 43 1.40 -0.05 16.77
N ARG A 44 0.55 0.34 15.83
CA ARG A 44 -0.72 -0.36 15.57
C ARG A 44 -0.52 -1.77 15.01
N CYS A 45 0.47 -1.96 14.16
CA CYS A 45 0.75 -3.23 13.48
C CYS A 45 1.55 -4.20 14.36
N ALA A 46 2.47 -3.68 15.17
CA ALA A 46 3.41 -4.40 16.02
C ALA A 46 2.84 -5.60 16.80
N PRO A 47 1.70 -5.48 17.50
CA PRO A 47 1.12 -6.59 18.26
C PRO A 47 0.28 -7.56 17.42
N ARG A 48 -0.01 -7.23 16.15
CA ARG A 48 -0.99 -7.95 15.30
C ARG A 48 -0.35 -8.72 14.15
N LEU A 49 0.84 -8.29 13.72
CA LEU A 49 1.49 -8.79 12.50
C LEU A 49 2.91 -9.26 12.83
N ASP A 50 3.34 -10.31 12.12
CA ASP A 50 4.73 -10.73 12.08
C ASP A 50 5.49 -9.87 11.07
N PRO A 51 6.50 -9.07 11.50
CA PRO A 51 7.30 -8.24 10.60
C PRO A 51 8.06 -9.02 9.52
N LYS A 52 8.31 -10.32 9.74
CA LYS A 52 9.00 -11.21 8.79
C LYS A 52 8.03 -12.15 8.07
N GLY A 53 6.75 -12.13 8.45
CA GLY A 53 5.71 -12.96 7.87
C GLY A 53 5.24 -12.40 6.53
N GLN A 54 4.78 -13.28 5.64
CA GLN A 54 4.09 -12.85 4.42
C GLN A 54 2.71 -12.29 4.77
N PRO A 55 2.28 -11.17 4.15
CA PRO A 55 0.92 -10.69 4.26
C PRO A 55 -0.07 -11.78 3.82
N ARG A 56 -1.17 -11.90 4.55
CA ARG A 56 -2.29 -12.78 4.19
C ARG A 56 -3.56 -11.94 4.10
N PRO A 57 -3.73 -11.14 3.03
CA PRO A 57 -4.94 -10.37 2.86
C PRO A 57 -6.15 -11.30 2.77
N THR A 58 -7.30 -10.82 3.24
CA THR A 58 -8.55 -11.57 3.15
C THR A 58 -9.06 -11.48 1.73
N VAL A 59 -9.22 -12.62 1.07
CA VAL A 59 -9.79 -12.67 -0.28
C VAL A 59 -11.30 -12.77 -0.17
N LEU A 60 -12.00 -11.84 -0.82
CA LEU A 60 -13.46 -11.85 -0.83
C LEU A 60 -14.02 -12.97 -1.71
N ARG A 61 -15.18 -13.50 -1.31
CA ARG A 61 -15.96 -14.38 -2.21
C ARG A 61 -16.47 -13.56 -3.39
N ALA A 62 -16.53 -14.19 -4.57
CA ALA A 62 -16.96 -13.54 -5.81
C ALA A 62 -18.30 -12.79 -5.68
N GLN A 63 -19.28 -13.34 -4.96
CA GLN A 63 -20.57 -12.69 -4.74
C GLN A 63 -20.46 -11.41 -3.91
N SER A 64 -19.64 -11.42 -2.85
CA SER A 64 -19.38 -10.25 -2.01
C SER A 64 -18.68 -9.15 -2.80
N LEU A 65 -17.66 -9.52 -3.58
CA LEU A 65 -16.95 -8.58 -4.45
C LEU A 65 -17.89 -7.96 -5.50
N ALA A 66 -18.76 -8.76 -6.13
CA ALA A 66 -19.73 -8.26 -7.09
C ALA A 66 -20.70 -7.24 -6.47
N ALA A 67 -21.15 -7.49 -5.24
CA ALA A 67 -22.01 -6.55 -4.51
C ALA A 67 -21.27 -5.25 -4.18
N ILE A 68 -20.01 -5.32 -3.73
CA ILE A 68 -19.19 -4.15 -3.43
C ILE A 68 -18.90 -3.34 -4.70
N ARG A 69 -18.50 -3.98 -5.81
CA ARG A 69 -18.29 -3.28 -7.09
C ARG A 69 -19.56 -2.65 -7.63
N LYS A 70 -20.72 -3.30 -7.45
CA LYS A 70 -22.03 -2.71 -7.79
C LYS A 70 -22.33 -1.46 -6.94
N ALA A 71 -22.02 -1.49 -5.65
CA ALA A 71 -22.20 -0.33 -4.78
C ALA A 71 -21.27 0.84 -5.12
N HIS A 72 -20.12 0.57 -5.76
CA HIS A 72 -19.11 1.56 -6.14
C HIS A 72 -19.04 1.81 -7.65
N THR A 73 -20.08 1.46 -8.42
CA THR A 73 -20.04 1.56 -9.89
C THR A 73 -19.73 2.98 -10.36
N ASP A 74 -20.36 4.00 -9.78
CA ASP A 74 -20.10 5.40 -10.15
C ASP A 74 -18.64 5.80 -9.91
N LEU A 75 -18.06 5.39 -8.78
CA LEU A 75 -16.66 5.64 -8.45
C LEU A 75 -15.74 4.95 -9.47
N ILE A 76 -15.99 3.68 -9.76
CA ILE A 76 -15.20 2.88 -10.71
C ILE A 76 -15.25 3.52 -12.10
N THR A 77 -16.45 3.87 -12.58
CA THR A 77 -16.65 4.48 -13.91
C THR A 77 -15.92 5.81 -14.05
N ILE A 78 -15.90 6.64 -12.99
CA ILE A 78 -15.18 7.90 -13.00
C ILE A 78 -13.66 7.68 -12.91
N ALA A 79 -13.21 6.72 -12.10
CA ALA A 79 -11.80 6.51 -11.82
C ALA A 79 -11.03 5.87 -12.99
N ILE A 80 -11.65 4.95 -13.74
CA ILE A 80 -10.96 4.19 -14.81
C ILE A 80 -10.23 5.11 -15.80
N PRO A 81 -10.85 6.14 -16.40
CA PRO A 81 -10.14 7.02 -17.34
C PRO A 81 -8.92 7.71 -16.73
N TYR A 82 -8.98 8.13 -15.46
CA TYR A 82 -7.83 8.72 -14.79
C TYR A 82 -6.73 7.70 -14.50
N MET A 83 -7.11 6.45 -14.17
CA MET A 83 -6.13 5.38 -13.99
C MET A 83 -5.42 5.06 -15.30
N GLU A 84 -6.14 5.08 -16.43
CA GLU A 84 -5.58 4.91 -17.78
C GLU A 84 -4.62 6.06 -18.13
N ASP A 85 -5.02 7.31 -17.90
CA ASP A 85 -4.18 8.50 -18.10
C ASP A 85 -2.89 8.44 -17.24
N ILE A 86 -3.02 8.04 -15.96
CA ILE A 86 -1.88 7.87 -15.07
C ILE A 86 -0.97 6.77 -15.61
N HIS A 87 -1.52 5.62 -16.03
CA HIS A 87 -0.72 4.52 -16.57
C HIS A 87 0.05 4.97 -17.80
N GLN A 88 -0.59 5.65 -18.74
CA GLN A 88 0.07 6.18 -19.93
C GLN A 88 1.21 7.14 -19.59
N PHE A 89 1.05 7.96 -18.53
CA PHE A 89 2.10 8.88 -18.09
C PHE A 89 3.30 8.18 -17.44
N ILE A 90 3.06 7.06 -16.73
CA ILE A 90 4.11 6.30 -16.01
C ILE A 90 4.52 5.00 -16.72
N GLU A 91 4.17 4.86 -18.00
CA GLU A 91 4.42 3.65 -18.78
C GLU A 91 5.91 3.27 -18.75
N GLY A 92 6.20 2.00 -18.45
CA GLY A 92 7.57 1.49 -18.33
C GLY A 92 8.24 1.74 -16.96
N SER A 93 7.52 2.28 -15.98
CA SER A 93 8.01 2.45 -14.61
C SER A 93 7.96 1.18 -13.75
N ALA A 94 7.43 0.08 -14.27
CA ALA A 94 7.19 -1.17 -13.55
C ALA A 94 6.25 -1.01 -12.34
N CYS A 95 5.28 -0.07 -12.44
CA CYS A 95 4.32 0.24 -11.39
C CYS A 95 2.94 -0.37 -11.66
N ALA A 96 2.18 -0.56 -10.58
CA ALA A 96 0.76 -0.87 -10.63
C ALA A 96 -0.05 0.22 -9.94
N ILE A 97 -1.26 0.44 -10.44
CA ILE A 97 -2.24 1.42 -9.99
C ILE A 97 -3.45 0.66 -9.47
N VAL A 98 -3.88 1.00 -8.26
CA VAL A 98 -4.94 0.30 -7.54
C VAL A 98 -6.02 1.30 -7.15
N LEU A 99 -7.27 0.96 -7.45
CA LEU A 99 -8.44 1.60 -6.86
C LEU A 99 -8.95 0.73 -5.72
N ALA A 100 -9.07 1.28 -4.52
CA ALA A 100 -9.62 0.58 -3.37
C ALA A 100 -10.76 1.38 -2.71
N ASP A 101 -11.67 0.68 -2.04
CA ASP A 101 -12.71 1.30 -1.23
C ASP A 101 -12.20 1.73 0.16
N GLY A 102 -13.09 2.30 0.99
CA GLY A 102 -12.75 2.75 2.34
C GLY A 102 -12.35 1.65 3.33
N THR A 103 -12.51 0.38 2.96
CA THR A 103 -12.08 -0.78 3.76
C THR A 103 -10.72 -1.33 3.31
N GLY A 104 -10.19 -0.82 2.19
CA GLY A 104 -8.98 -1.34 1.55
C GLY A 104 -9.24 -2.52 0.60
N CYS A 105 -10.50 -2.80 0.24
CA CYS A 105 -10.83 -3.78 -0.79
C CYS A 105 -10.43 -3.23 -2.16
N ILE A 106 -9.60 -3.96 -2.89
CA ILE A 106 -9.18 -3.57 -4.24
C ILE A 106 -10.34 -3.81 -5.21
N LEU A 107 -10.80 -2.74 -5.85
CA LEU A 107 -11.92 -2.74 -6.79
C LEU A 107 -11.46 -2.88 -8.25
N GLU A 108 -10.37 -2.18 -8.61
CA GLU A 108 -9.75 -2.19 -9.94
C GLU A 108 -8.22 -2.14 -9.83
N LEU A 109 -7.54 -2.71 -10.82
CA LEU A 109 -6.09 -2.85 -10.88
C LEU A 109 -5.62 -2.74 -12.34
N MET A 110 -4.64 -1.88 -12.61
CA MET A 110 -3.95 -1.78 -13.90
C MET A 110 -2.51 -1.31 -13.74
N GLY A 111 -1.74 -1.23 -14.82
CA GLY A 111 -0.34 -0.81 -14.81
C GLY A 111 0.53 -1.73 -15.65
N ASP A 112 1.85 -1.61 -15.49
CA ASP A 112 2.79 -2.45 -16.21
C ASP A 112 2.70 -3.90 -15.72
N GLU A 113 2.88 -4.85 -16.63
CA GLU A 113 2.78 -6.29 -16.34
C GLU A 113 3.65 -6.69 -15.13
N SER A 114 4.87 -6.17 -15.08
CA SER A 114 5.80 -6.42 -13.97
C SER A 114 5.32 -5.86 -12.64
N GLY A 115 4.66 -4.69 -12.64
CA GLY A 115 4.07 -4.09 -11.44
C GLY A 115 2.87 -4.90 -10.94
N VAL A 116 1.97 -5.27 -11.84
CA VAL A 116 0.79 -6.09 -11.54
C VAL A 116 1.19 -7.47 -11.02
N LEU A 117 2.21 -8.08 -11.62
CA LEU A 117 2.77 -9.36 -11.16
C LEU A 117 3.33 -9.26 -9.74
N ARG A 118 4.05 -8.18 -9.41
CA ARG A 118 4.61 -7.97 -8.06
C ARG A 118 3.53 -7.87 -6.99
N LEU A 119 2.40 -7.21 -7.28
CA LEU A 119 1.24 -7.19 -6.38
C LEU A 119 0.67 -8.58 -6.16
N SER A 120 0.45 -9.33 -7.23
CA SER A 120 -0.07 -10.71 -7.18
C SER A 120 0.83 -11.63 -6.34
N LEU A 121 2.15 -11.54 -6.54
CA LEU A 121 3.13 -12.30 -5.75
C LEU A 121 3.15 -11.90 -4.26
N ALA A 122 2.75 -10.67 -3.93
CA ALA A 122 2.56 -10.21 -2.55
C ALA A 122 1.20 -10.64 -1.96
N GLY A 123 0.39 -11.39 -2.72
CA GLY A 123 -0.95 -11.83 -2.33
C GLY A 123 -2.04 -10.77 -2.53
N LEU A 124 -1.73 -9.64 -3.20
CA LEU A 124 -2.67 -8.55 -3.44
C LEU A 124 -3.27 -8.65 -4.84
N GLY A 125 -4.60 -8.51 -4.93
CA GLY A 125 -5.36 -8.53 -6.17
C GLY A 125 -6.76 -7.98 -5.94
N ILE A 126 -7.59 -7.96 -6.97
CA ILE A 126 -8.99 -7.52 -6.85
C ILE A 126 -9.73 -8.43 -5.87
N GLY A 127 -10.40 -7.81 -4.88
CA GLY A 127 -11.17 -8.48 -3.82
C GLY A 127 -10.43 -8.64 -2.50
#